data_AF-A0A350LPC0-F1
#
_entry.id   AF-A0A350LPC0-F1
#
_cell.length_a   1.000
_cell.length_b   1.000
_cell.length_c   1.000
_cell.angle_alpha   90.00
_cell.angle_beta   90.00
_cell.angle_gamma   90.00
#
_symmetry.space_group_name_H-M   'P 1'
#
loop_
_entity.id
_entity.type
_entity.pdbx_description
1 polymer ?
#
loop_
_entity_poly.entity_id
_entity_poly.type
_entity_poly.pdbx_seq_one_letter_code
_entity_poly.pdbx_strand_id
1 'polypeptide(L)'
;APYFHDGALPTLASVVNWFDDTKSLGLSERERSDLTVYLEAVGGADEPYEVFGERNTPFRLAFEELTTFASTLDTLLPERDRQHTLLLTDTVAADLAADAGTMSNQSARQEIYRLARLLVDVGEAVRTDDWAAAEAHWASFKAEAEAIDERVY
;
A
#
# COMPACT_ATOMS: atom_id res chain seq x y z
N ALA A 1 22.09 3.75 -6.65
CA ALA A 1 21.56 2.79 -5.66
C ALA A 1 20.32 3.43 -5.06
N PRO A 2 19.12 2.86 -5.22
CA PRO A 2 17.88 3.60 -5.01
C PRO A 2 17.63 4.09 -3.59
N TYR A 3 18.21 3.44 -2.56
CA TYR A 3 17.81 3.72 -1.18
C TYR A 3 18.72 4.67 -0.39
N PHE A 4 19.97 4.92 -0.81
CA PHE A 4 20.92 5.66 0.05
C PHE A 4 21.84 6.65 -0.65
N HIS A 5 21.80 6.73 -1.98
CA HIS A 5 22.72 7.57 -2.73
C HIS A 5 22.23 7.86 -4.15
N ASP A 6 21.93 9.13 -4.42
CA ASP A 6 21.45 9.65 -5.71
C ASP A 6 22.58 10.04 -6.68
N GLY A 7 23.84 9.85 -6.30
CA GLY A 7 25.01 10.24 -7.08
C GLY A 7 25.62 11.58 -6.67
N ALA A 8 24.98 12.38 -5.81
CA ALA A 8 25.39 13.76 -5.55
C ALA A 8 26.70 13.89 -4.75
N LEU A 9 27.05 12.87 -3.96
CA LEU A 9 28.27 12.82 -3.13
C LEU A 9 29.15 11.63 -3.56
N PRO A 10 30.45 11.58 -3.23
CA PRO A 10 31.32 10.52 -3.75
C PRO A 10 31.21 9.19 -3.00
N THR A 11 30.79 9.18 -1.73
CA THR A 11 30.71 7.97 -0.88
C THR A 11 29.51 7.99 0.07
N LEU A 12 29.12 6.83 0.61
CA LEU A 12 28.10 6.73 1.66
C LEU A 12 28.54 7.45 2.95
N ALA A 13 29.83 7.41 3.30
CA ALA A 13 30.38 8.20 4.40
C ALA A 13 30.17 9.72 4.19
N SER A 14 30.34 10.21 2.96
CA SER A 14 30.05 11.62 2.64
C SER A 14 28.58 11.96 2.80
N VAL A 15 27.67 11.03 2.45
CA VAL A 15 26.21 11.20 2.68
C VAL A 15 25.89 11.25 4.17
N VAL A 16 26.44 10.33 4.97
CA VAL A 16 26.27 10.31 6.43
C VAL A 16 26.74 11.62 7.06
N ASN A 17 27.92 12.10 6.67
CA ASN A 17 28.43 13.39 7.15
C ASN A 17 27.55 14.55 6.74
N TRP A 18 27.05 14.57 5.50
CA TRP A 18 26.15 15.62 5.03
C TRP A 18 24.84 15.65 5.82
N PHE A 19 24.24 14.51 6.14
CA PHE A 19 23.03 14.45 6.97
C PHE A 19 23.29 14.86 8.41
N ASP A 20 24.40 14.39 9.01
CA ASP A 20 24.79 14.79 10.36
C ASP A 20 24.94 16.31 10.47
N ASP A 21 25.61 16.95 9.50
CA ASP A 21 25.79 18.40 9.45
C ASP A 21 24.46 19.14 9.18
N THR A 22 23.77 18.80 8.09
CA THR A 22 22.59 19.55 7.62
C THR A 22 21.35 19.39 8.48
N LYS A 23 21.26 18.28 9.23
CA LYS A 23 20.19 18.03 10.20
C LYS A 23 20.64 18.21 11.64
N SER A 24 21.92 18.55 11.86
CA SER A 24 22.50 18.78 13.19
C SER A 24 22.24 17.60 14.13
N LEU A 25 22.47 16.38 13.65
CA LEU A 25 22.17 15.15 14.38
C LEU A 25 23.12 14.95 15.57
N GLY A 26 24.35 15.49 15.48
CA GLY A 26 25.32 15.44 16.56
C GLY A 26 25.93 14.05 16.76
N LEU A 27 26.02 13.28 15.68
CA LEU A 27 26.55 11.93 15.71
C LEU A 27 28.04 11.94 16.01
N SER A 28 28.47 11.06 16.91
CA SER A 28 29.88 10.81 17.12
C SER A 28 30.55 10.21 15.89
N GLU A 29 31.88 10.26 15.84
CA GLU A 29 32.66 9.60 14.78
C GLU A 29 32.35 8.10 14.70
N ARG A 30 32.18 7.44 15.85
CA ARG A 30 31.83 6.04 15.91
C ARG A 30 30.43 5.76 15.32
N GLU A 31 29.43 6.55 15.68
CA GLU A 31 28.06 6.38 15.15
C GLU A 31 28.01 6.60 13.64
N ARG A 32 28.74 7.59 13.12
CA ARG A 32 28.84 7.83 11.67
C ARG A 32 29.54 6.69 10.94
N SER A 33 30.59 6.13 11.55
CA SER A 33 31.27 4.94 11.02
C SER A 33 30.35 3.72 11.02
N ASP A 34 29.66 3.46 12.14
CA ASP A 34 28.73 2.33 12.27
C ASP A 34 27.57 2.45 11.27
N LEU A 35 27.03 3.66 11.09
CA LEU A 35 25.99 3.93 10.09
C LEU A 35 26.51 3.75 8.65
N THR A 36 27.74 4.17 8.36
CA THR A 36 28.35 3.93 7.04
C THR A 36 28.46 2.45 6.75
N VAL A 37 28.96 1.65 7.71
CA VAL A 37 29.06 0.19 7.58
C VAL A 37 27.69 -0.45 7.39
N TYR A 38 26.69 0.03 8.13
CA TYR A 38 25.31 -0.43 7.96
C TYR A 38 24.80 -0.17 6.53
N LEU A 39 25.00 1.05 6.02
CA LEU A 39 24.58 1.41 4.66
C LEU A 39 25.34 0.63 3.58
N GLU A 40 26.62 0.32 3.80
CA GLU A 40 27.41 -0.54 2.91
C GLU A 40 26.93 -2.00 2.94
N ALA A 41 26.53 -2.49 4.12
CA ALA A 41 26.02 -3.85 4.31
C ALA A 41 24.62 -4.06 3.71
N VAL A 42 23.71 -3.08 3.90
CA VAL A 42 22.39 -3.08 3.24
C VAL A 42 22.55 -2.77 1.74
N GLY A 43 23.55 -1.95 1.39
CA GLY A 43 23.97 -1.68 0.03
C GLY A 43 22.86 -1.10 -0.85
N GLY A 44 22.92 -1.44 -2.14
CA GLY A 44 21.90 -1.07 -3.10
C GLY A 44 20.66 -1.97 -3.09
N ALA A 45 20.60 -2.95 -2.18
CA ALA A 45 19.83 -4.20 -2.29
C ALA A 45 20.18 -5.00 -3.56
N ASP A 46 20.16 -6.33 -3.51
CA ASP A 46 20.44 -7.17 -4.68
C ASP A 46 19.35 -7.03 -5.77
N GLU A 47 18.09 -6.86 -5.33
CA GLU A 47 16.92 -6.65 -6.19
C GLU A 47 16.08 -5.48 -5.63
N PRO A 48 16.52 -4.22 -5.83
CA PRO A 48 15.88 -3.07 -5.17
C PRO A 48 14.55 -2.66 -5.78
N TYR A 49 14.21 -3.21 -6.95
CA TYR A 49 12.99 -2.90 -7.69
C TYR A 49 12.24 -4.20 -7.93
N GLU A 50 10.93 -4.14 -7.74
CA GLU A 50 10.03 -5.22 -8.13
C GLU A 50 10.13 -5.46 -9.64
N VAL A 51 10.28 -6.72 -10.04
CA VAL A 51 10.32 -7.11 -11.46
C VAL A 51 8.93 -7.54 -11.88
N PHE A 52 8.27 -6.65 -12.62
CA PHE A 52 6.93 -6.91 -13.13
C PHE A 52 6.95 -7.88 -14.33
N GLY A 53 5.92 -8.73 -14.40
CA GLY A 53 5.69 -9.72 -15.44
C GLY A 53 4.23 -9.72 -15.90
N GLU A 54 3.78 -10.83 -16.47
CA GLU A 54 2.43 -10.92 -17.06
C GLU A 54 1.31 -10.74 -16.03
N ARG A 55 1.38 -11.46 -14.89
CA ARG A 55 0.43 -11.32 -13.77
C ARG A 55 0.94 -10.40 -12.66
N ASN A 56 2.25 -10.37 -12.43
CA ASN A 56 2.86 -9.50 -11.44
C ASN A 56 3.00 -8.09 -12.02
N THR A 57 1.95 -7.27 -11.94
CA THR A 57 1.92 -5.91 -12.51
C THR A 57 1.90 -4.87 -11.39
N PRO A 58 2.21 -3.58 -11.68
CA PRO A 58 2.08 -2.53 -10.67
C PRO A 58 0.66 -2.45 -10.08
N PHE A 59 -0.36 -2.65 -10.92
CA PHE A 59 -1.74 -2.71 -10.49
C PHE A 59 -2.01 -3.92 -9.59
N ARG A 60 -1.49 -5.11 -9.93
CA ARG A 60 -1.63 -6.31 -9.08
C ARG A 60 -1.08 -6.06 -7.67
N LEU A 61 0.10 -5.45 -7.58
CA LEU A 61 0.71 -5.10 -6.30
C LEU A 61 -0.17 -4.12 -5.51
N ALA A 62 -0.60 -3.03 -6.13
CA ALA A 62 -1.50 -2.06 -5.50
C ALA A 62 -2.82 -2.71 -5.05
N PHE A 63 -3.38 -3.60 -5.86
CA PHE A 63 -4.59 -4.35 -5.51
C PHE A 63 -4.40 -5.23 -4.27
N GLU A 64 -3.27 -5.97 -4.17
CA GLU A 64 -2.94 -6.79 -3.00
C GLU A 64 -2.78 -5.93 -1.75
N GLU A 65 -2.11 -4.78 -1.85
CA GLU A 65 -1.98 -3.82 -0.74
C GLU A 65 -3.34 -3.25 -0.31
N LEU A 66 -4.14 -2.76 -1.25
CA LEU A 66 -5.44 -2.16 -0.98
C LEU A 66 -6.44 -3.16 -0.38
N THR A 67 -6.46 -4.40 -0.88
CA THR A 67 -7.30 -5.48 -0.31
C THR A 67 -6.80 -5.93 1.06
N THR A 68 -5.48 -5.91 1.29
CA THR A 68 -4.90 -6.13 2.63
C THR A 68 -5.33 -5.03 3.59
N PHE A 69 -5.26 -3.75 3.20
CA PHE A 69 -5.77 -2.66 4.03
C PHE A 69 -7.27 -2.82 4.29
N ALA A 70 -8.07 -3.15 3.27
CA ALA A 70 -9.50 -3.39 3.40
C ALA A 70 -9.84 -4.47 4.43
N SER A 71 -8.99 -5.51 4.58
CA SER A 71 -9.19 -6.57 5.57
C SER A 71 -9.26 -6.09 7.02
N THR A 72 -8.78 -4.88 7.32
CA THR A 72 -8.97 -4.24 8.63
C THR A 72 -10.47 -4.12 9.01
N LEU A 73 -11.38 -4.13 8.02
CA LEU A 73 -12.83 -4.18 8.25
C LEU A 73 -13.29 -5.43 9.02
N ASP A 74 -12.57 -6.55 8.96
CA ASP A 74 -12.84 -7.72 9.80
C ASP A 74 -12.70 -7.40 11.31
N THR A 75 -11.97 -6.34 11.67
CA THR A 75 -11.86 -5.83 13.04
C THR A 75 -12.81 -4.65 13.30
N LEU A 76 -12.89 -3.70 12.37
CA LEU A 76 -13.62 -2.44 12.61
C LEU A 76 -15.14 -2.61 12.64
N LEU A 77 -15.69 -3.49 11.78
CA LEU A 77 -17.14 -3.70 11.71
C LEU A 77 -17.70 -4.35 13.00
N PRO A 78 -17.09 -5.43 13.56
CA PRO A 78 -17.54 -5.97 14.85
C PRO A 78 -17.47 -4.98 16.01
N GLU A 79 -16.43 -4.15 16.07
CA GLU A 79 -16.24 -3.12 17.11
C GLU A 79 -17.12 -1.88 16.88
N ARG A 80 -17.83 -1.81 15.74
CA ARG A 80 -18.64 -0.67 15.30
C ARG A 80 -17.85 0.64 15.28
N ASP A 81 -16.58 0.56 14.89
CA ASP A 81 -15.69 1.72 14.80
C ASP A 81 -16.01 2.55 13.55
N ARG A 82 -17.04 3.39 13.67
CA ARG A 82 -17.52 4.24 12.58
C ARG A 82 -16.41 5.09 11.97
N GLN A 83 -15.60 5.76 12.79
CA GLN A 83 -14.65 6.74 12.29
C GLN A 83 -13.63 6.07 11.38
N HIS A 84 -13.03 4.97 11.83
CA HIS A 84 -12.00 4.29 11.07
C HIS A 84 -12.58 3.47 9.92
N THR A 85 -13.79 2.90 10.05
CA THR A 85 -14.46 2.26 8.91
C THR A 85 -14.72 3.26 7.78
N LEU A 86 -15.20 4.46 8.09
CA LEU A 86 -15.45 5.48 7.07
C LEU A 86 -14.15 5.98 6.44
N LEU A 87 -13.12 6.26 7.25
CA LEU A 87 -11.81 6.65 6.73
C LEU A 87 -11.25 5.60 5.75
N LEU A 88 -11.28 4.33 6.14
CA LEU A 88 -10.78 3.24 5.33
C LEU A 88 -11.60 3.05 4.05
N THR A 89 -12.93 2.98 4.16
CA THR A 89 -13.80 2.75 2.99
C THR A 89 -13.74 3.90 1.99
N ASP A 90 -13.71 5.14 2.46
CA ASP A 90 -13.61 6.31 1.57
C ASP A 90 -12.27 6.39 0.83
N THR A 91 -11.18 5.93 1.47
CA THR A 91 -9.84 5.94 0.88
C THR A 91 -9.65 4.77 -0.08
N VAL A 92 -9.83 3.54 0.40
CA VAL A 92 -9.52 2.33 -0.37
C VAL A 92 -10.46 2.18 -1.58
N ALA A 93 -11.73 2.57 -1.46
CA ALA A 93 -12.65 2.51 -2.59
C ALA A 93 -12.25 3.49 -3.72
N ALA A 94 -11.84 4.70 -3.35
CA ALA A 94 -11.41 5.71 -4.31
C ALA A 94 -10.12 5.28 -5.03
N ASP A 95 -9.15 4.75 -4.27
CA ASP A 95 -7.87 4.29 -4.82
C ASP A 95 -8.06 3.08 -5.75
N LEU A 96 -8.84 2.06 -5.33
CA LEU A 96 -9.17 0.92 -6.20
C LEU A 96 -9.81 1.36 -7.53
N ALA A 97 -10.74 2.32 -7.47
CA ALA A 97 -11.40 2.83 -8.67
C ALA A 97 -10.43 3.62 -9.57
N ALA A 98 -9.53 4.41 -8.98
CA ALA A 98 -8.52 5.17 -9.73
C ALA A 98 -7.52 4.24 -10.41
N ASP A 99 -7.04 3.22 -9.70
CA ASP A 99 -6.01 2.30 -10.18
C ASP A 99 -6.52 1.33 -11.25
N ALA A 100 -7.83 1.06 -11.31
CA ALA A 100 -8.44 0.20 -12.32
C ALA A 100 -8.10 0.61 -13.78
N GLY A 101 -7.80 1.89 -14.02
CA GLY A 101 -7.37 2.37 -15.34
C GLY A 101 -6.00 1.85 -15.78
N THR A 102 -5.17 1.42 -14.83
CA THR A 102 -3.78 0.98 -15.03
C THR A 102 -3.64 -0.54 -15.25
N MET A 103 -4.74 -1.29 -15.15
CA MET A 103 -4.76 -2.74 -15.34
C MET A 103 -4.18 -3.17 -16.69
N SER A 104 -3.41 -4.26 -16.69
CA SER A 104 -2.99 -4.89 -17.93
C SER A 104 -4.14 -5.69 -18.55
N ASN A 105 -4.91 -6.41 -17.73
CA ASN A 105 -6.12 -7.12 -18.15
C ASN A 105 -7.36 -6.21 -18.11
N GLN A 106 -7.51 -5.41 -19.16
CA GLN A 106 -8.65 -4.48 -19.30
C GLN A 106 -10.03 -5.16 -19.31
N SER A 107 -10.10 -6.47 -19.60
CA SER A 107 -11.38 -7.20 -19.57
C SER A 107 -11.94 -7.38 -18.16
N ALA A 108 -11.06 -7.40 -17.14
CA ALA A 108 -11.42 -7.53 -15.73
C ALA A 108 -11.64 -6.18 -15.02
N ARG A 109 -11.64 -5.07 -15.75
CA ARG A 109 -11.71 -3.73 -15.16
C ARG A 109 -13.05 -3.44 -14.49
N GLN A 110 -14.14 -3.98 -15.02
CA GLN A 110 -15.48 -3.75 -14.47
C GLN A 110 -15.65 -4.42 -13.11
N GLU A 111 -14.94 -5.51 -12.86
CA GLU A 111 -14.87 -6.23 -11.60
C GLU A 111 -14.27 -5.34 -10.51
N ILE A 112 -13.24 -4.54 -10.82
CA ILE A 112 -12.61 -3.63 -9.86
C ILE A 112 -13.54 -2.49 -9.48
N TYR A 113 -14.29 -1.94 -10.43
CA TYR A 113 -15.33 -0.95 -10.10
C TYR A 113 -16.45 -1.53 -9.24
N ARG A 114 -16.79 -2.82 -9.40
CA ARG A 114 -17.74 -3.50 -8.50
C ARG A 114 -17.18 -3.64 -7.09
N LEU A 115 -15.92 -4.06 -6.94
CA LEU A 115 -15.25 -4.11 -5.63
C LEU A 115 -15.18 -2.73 -4.96
N ALA A 116 -14.78 -1.69 -5.69
CA ALA A 116 -14.77 -0.33 -5.18
C ALA A 116 -16.18 0.11 -4.73
N ARG A 117 -17.22 -0.21 -5.51
CA ARG A 117 -18.60 0.12 -5.13
C ARG A 117 -19.04 -0.62 -3.87
N LEU A 118 -18.67 -1.89 -3.69
CA LEU A 118 -19.00 -2.63 -2.46
C LEU A 118 -18.40 -1.97 -1.22
N LEU A 119 -17.17 -1.43 -1.29
CA LEU A 119 -16.59 -0.66 -0.19
C LEU A 119 -17.32 0.67 0.06
N VAL A 120 -17.76 1.36 -1.00
CA VAL A 120 -18.64 2.53 -0.85
C VAL A 120 -19.94 2.15 -0.16
N ASP A 121 -20.56 1.02 -0.53
CA ASP A 121 -21.79 0.52 0.09
C ASP A 121 -21.59 0.20 1.59
N VAL A 122 -20.44 -0.37 1.97
CA VAL A 122 -20.06 -0.53 3.40
C VAL A 122 -20.08 0.82 4.11
N GLY A 123 -19.41 1.82 3.55
CA GLY A 123 -19.34 3.17 4.13
C GLY A 123 -20.71 3.85 4.19
N GLU A 124 -21.53 3.75 3.14
CA GLU A 124 -22.90 4.28 3.11
C GLU A 124 -23.77 3.63 4.20
N ALA A 125 -23.73 2.30 4.34
CA ALA A 125 -24.46 1.57 5.36
C ALA A 125 -24.03 1.97 6.79
N VAL A 126 -22.72 2.12 7.02
CA VAL A 126 -22.20 2.62 8.30
C VAL A 126 -22.72 4.03 8.60
N ARG A 127 -22.72 4.95 7.62
CA ARG A 127 -23.27 6.32 7.81
C ARG A 127 -24.74 6.31 8.26
N THR A 128 -25.52 5.34 7.81
CA THR A 128 -26.93 5.19 8.18
C THR A 128 -27.18 4.26 9.37
N ASP A 129 -26.13 3.85 10.10
CA ASP A 129 -26.21 2.90 11.23
C ASP A 129 -26.73 1.50 10.87
N ASP A 130 -26.68 1.12 9.60
CA ASP A 130 -27.04 -0.22 9.14
C ASP A 130 -25.82 -1.15 9.13
N TRP A 131 -25.38 -1.55 10.31
CA TRP A 131 -24.21 -2.41 10.50
C TRP A 131 -24.39 -3.79 9.87
N ALA A 132 -25.62 -4.31 9.80
CA ALA A 132 -25.90 -5.60 9.17
C ALA A 132 -25.71 -5.53 7.64
N ALA A 133 -26.17 -4.43 7.01
CA ALA A 133 -25.89 -4.20 5.59
C ALA A 133 -24.38 -4.00 5.35
N ALA A 134 -23.70 -3.25 6.21
CA ALA A 134 -22.24 -3.06 6.10
C ALA A 134 -21.48 -4.40 6.13
N GLU A 135 -21.80 -5.28 7.07
CA GLU A 135 -21.21 -6.63 7.14
C GLU A 135 -21.56 -7.49 5.91
N ALA A 136 -22.78 -7.39 5.38
CA ALA A 136 -23.19 -8.10 4.18
C ALA A 136 -22.41 -7.63 2.94
N HIS A 137 -22.26 -6.32 2.75
CA HIS A 137 -21.46 -5.74 1.66
C HIS A 137 -19.98 -6.14 1.76
N TRP A 138 -19.43 -6.16 2.98
CA TRP A 138 -18.07 -6.63 3.21
C TRP A 138 -17.90 -8.12 2.90
N ALA A 139 -18.87 -8.96 3.27
CA ALA A 139 -18.85 -10.38 2.90
C ALA A 139 -18.90 -10.58 1.38
N SER A 140 -19.74 -9.81 0.67
CA SER A 140 -19.77 -9.81 -0.80
C SER A 140 -18.44 -9.36 -1.41
N PHE A 141 -17.80 -8.32 -0.87
CA PHE A 141 -16.49 -7.87 -1.32
C PHE A 141 -15.46 -9.00 -1.25
N LYS A 142 -15.37 -9.69 -0.10
CA LYS A 142 -14.41 -10.80 0.07
C LYS A 142 -14.65 -11.92 -0.94
N ALA A 143 -15.90 -12.32 -1.12
CA ALA A 143 -16.26 -13.38 -2.06
C ALA A 143 -15.96 -12.99 -3.51
N GLU A 144 -16.25 -11.75 -3.91
CA GLU A 144 -15.95 -11.26 -5.25
C GLU A 144 -14.44 -11.12 -5.48
N ALA A 145 -13.69 -10.59 -4.51
CA ALA A 145 -12.24 -10.44 -4.60
C ALA A 145 -11.55 -11.79 -4.81
N GLU A 146 -11.95 -12.82 -4.06
CA GLU A 146 -11.45 -14.19 -4.23
C GLU A 146 -11.80 -14.75 -5.62
N ALA A 147 -13.04 -14.54 -6.09
CA ALA A 147 -13.51 -15.07 -7.38
C ALA A 147 -12.81 -14.45 -8.59
N ILE A 148 -12.26 -13.24 -8.46
CA ILE A 148 -11.61 -12.53 -9.55
C ILE A 148 -10.08 -12.56 -9.49
N ASP A 149 -9.48 -13.03 -8.39
CA ASP A 149 -8.05 -12.89 -8.08
C ASP A 149 -7.14 -13.17 -9.29
N GLU A 150 -7.32 -14.31 -9.97
CA GLU A 150 -6.47 -14.71 -11.09
C GLU A 150 -6.55 -13.81 -12.34
N ARG A 151 -7.56 -12.93 -12.41
CA ARG A 151 -7.81 -12.04 -13.56
C ARG A 151 -7.42 -10.59 -13.28
N VAL A 152 -7.03 -10.27 -12.05
CA VAL A 152 -6.77 -8.91 -11.58
C VAL A 152 -5.27 -8.62 -11.67
N TYR A 153 -4.85 -8.07 -12.81
CA TYR A 153 -3.48 -7.64 -13.11
C TYR A 153 -3.46 -6.60 -14.24
#